data_AF-A0A8S9LT56-F1
#
_entry.id   AF-A0A8S9LT56-F1
#
_cell.length_a   1.000
_cell.length_b   1.000
_cell.length_c   1.000
_cell.angle_alpha   90.00
_cell.angle_beta   90.00
_cell.angle_gamma   90.00
#
_symmetry.space_group_name_H-M   'P 1'
#
loop_
_entity.id
_entity.type
_entity.pdbx_description
1 polymer ?
#
loop_
_entity_poly.entity_id
_entity_poly.type
_entity_poly.pdbx_seq_one_letter_code
_entity_poly.pdbx_strand_id
1 'polypeptide(L)'
;MIGGLCKKGSLSKADMLFRKMGEDGIAPDDCTYNILIRAHLRGGELTASAELIEEMKSCGFSADASTVKMVMDMLSSGELDKSFLNMLS
;
A
#
# COMPACT_ATOMS: atom_id res chain seq x y z
N MET A 1 6.17 -10.46 8.71
CA MET A 1 7.47 -10.46 7.98
C MET A 1 7.57 -9.28 7.01
N ILE A 2 6.56 -9.05 6.16
CA ILE A 2 6.47 -7.88 5.24
C ILE A 2 6.71 -6.55 5.95
N GLY A 3 6.02 -6.27 7.07
CA GLY A 3 6.24 -5.03 7.84
C GLY A 3 7.67 -4.81 8.34
N GLY A 4 8.42 -5.89 8.60
CA GLY A 4 9.84 -5.79 8.97
C GLY A 4 10.74 -5.45 7.78
N LEU A 5 10.41 -5.94 6.58
CA LEU A 5 11.13 -5.65 5.34
C LEU A 5 10.92 -4.21 4.88
N CYS A 6 9.68 -3.71 4.94
CA CYS A 6 9.36 -2.32 4.62
C CYS A 6 10.07 -1.33 5.56
N LYS A 7 10.11 -1.62 6.88
CA LYS A 7 10.84 -0.77 7.85
C LYS A 7 12.35 -0.75 7.63
N LYS A 8 12.92 -1.80 7.04
CA LYS A 8 14.35 -1.89 6.72
C LYS A 8 14.69 -1.32 5.34
N GLY A 9 13.75 -0.65 4.66
CA GLY A 9 13.93 -0.11 3.31
C GLY A 9 14.07 -1.16 2.22
N SER A 10 13.79 -2.43 2.52
CA SER A 10 13.88 -3.54 1.55
C SER A 10 12.53 -3.76 0.85
N LEU A 11 12.01 -2.73 0.19
CA LEU A 11 10.69 -2.75 -0.45
C LEU A 11 10.59 -3.85 -1.52
N SER A 12 11.62 -3.99 -2.37
CA SER A 12 11.70 -5.08 -3.36
C SER A 12 11.55 -6.48 -2.75
N LYS A 13 12.11 -6.73 -1.56
CA LYS A 13 11.92 -8.03 -0.87
C LYS A 13 10.52 -8.17 -0.30
N ALA A 14 9.92 -7.07 0.14
CA ALA A 14 8.54 -7.06 0.62
C ALA A 14 7.57 -7.36 -0.53
N ASP A 15 7.77 -6.78 -1.71
CA ASP A 15 6.97 -7.02 -2.91
C ASP A 15 7.13 -8.46 -3.41
N MET A 16 8.36 -9.00 -3.40
CA MET A 16 8.59 -10.40 -3.74
C MET A 16 7.85 -11.35 -2.79
N LEU A 17 7.86 -11.04 -1.48
CA LEU A 17 7.15 -11.85 -0.50
C LEU A 17 5.63 -11.73 -0.67
N PHE A 18 5.12 -10.54 -0.96
CA PHE A 18 3.71 -10.30 -1.26
C PHE A 18 3.24 -11.11 -2.46
N ARG A 19 4.00 -11.08 -3.57
CA ARG A 19 3.70 -11.90 -4.76
C ARG A 19 3.72 -13.41 -4.44
N LYS A 20 4.71 -13.84 -3.67
CA LYS A 20 4.82 -15.24 -3.25
C LYS A 20 3.63 -15.71 -2.41
N MET A 21 3.04 -14.83 -1.59
CA MET A 21 1.81 -15.19 -0.84
C MET A 21 0.70 -15.62 -1.81
N GLY A 22 0.48 -14.89 -2.90
CA GLY A 22 -0.47 -15.27 -3.95
C GLY A 22 -0.13 -16.60 -4.63
N GLU A 23 1.15 -16.83 -4.96
CA GLU A 23 1.64 -18.09 -5.55
C GLU A 23 1.44 -19.29 -4.62
N ASP A 24 1.63 -19.09 -3.32
CA ASP A 24 1.45 -20.11 -2.27
C ASP A 24 -0.03 -20.29 -1.86
N GLY A 25 -0.97 -19.55 -2.47
CA GLY A 25 -2.40 -19.59 -2.14
C GLY A 25 -2.73 -18.95 -0.78
N ILE A 26 -1.84 -18.14 -0.23
CA ILE A 26 -2.00 -17.41 1.03
C ILE A 26 -2.55 -16.03 0.71
N ALA A 27 -3.78 -15.74 1.18
CA ALA A 27 -4.38 -14.43 0.99
C ALA A 27 -3.67 -13.36 1.85
N PRO A 28 -3.30 -12.20 1.26
CA PRO A 28 -2.92 -11.03 2.03
C PRO A 28 -4.09 -10.52 2.89
N ASP A 29 -3.77 -9.93 4.04
CA ASP A 29 -4.73 -9.27 4.92
C ASP A 29 -4.70 -7.74 4.78
N ASP A 30 -5.64 -7.06 5.42
CA ASP A 30 -5.75 -5.61 5.47
C ASP A 30 -4.45 -4.95 5.97
N CYS A 31 -3.79 -5.55 6.96
CA CYS A 31 -2.54 -5.06 7.51
C CYS A 31 -1.42 -5.08 6.47
N THR A 32 -1.32 -6.16 5.69
CA THR A 32 -0.32 -6.34 4.64
C THR A 32 -0.44 -5.26 3.56
N TYR A 33 -1.65 -5.02 3.07
CA TYR A 33 -1.91 -3.94 2.10
C TYR A 33 -1.52 -2.57 2.66
N ASN A 34 -2.02 -2.23 3.86
CA ASN A 34 -1.72 -0.93 4.49
C ASN A 34 -0.22 -0.70 4.69
N ILE A 35 0.55 -1.75 4.98
CA ILE A 35 2.00 -1.66 5.14
C ILE A 35 2.68 -1.39 3.79
N LEU A 36 2.29 -2.11 2.73
CA LEU A 36 2.90 -1.97 1.40
C LEU A 36 2.54 -0.63 0.76
N ILE A 37 1.27 -0.21 0.82
CA ILE A 37 0.81 1.08 0.31
C ILE A 37 1.62 2.22 0.93
N ARG A 38 1.74 2.26 2.27
CA ARG A 38 2.53 3.30 2.95
C ARG A 38 4.02 3.24 2.61
N ALA A 39 4.56 2.06 2.32
CA ALA A 39 5.96 1.92 1.94
C ALA A 39 6.22 2.43 0.53
N HIS A 40 5.33 2.13 -0.43
CA HIS A 40 5.39 2.64 -1.80
C HIS A 40 5.14 4.14 -1.86
N LEU A 41 4.16 4.68 -1.12
CA LEU A 41 3.92 6.12 -1.01
C LEU A 41 5.16 6.87 -0.52
N ARG A 42 5.83 6.37 0.53
CA ARG A 42 7.10 6.95 1.03
C ARG A 42 8.26 6.83 0.05
N GLY A 43 8.22 5.82 -0.82
CA GLY A 43 9.20 5.61 -1.88
C GLY A 43 8.94 6.47 -3.12
N GLY A 44 7.82 7.21 -3.17
CA GLY A 44 7.38 7.94 -4.35
C GLY A 44 6.80 7.05 -5.46
N GLU A 45 6.58 5.76 -5.18
CA GLU A 45 6.09 4.80 -6.16
C GLU A 45 4.56 4.80 -6.19
N LEU A 46 4.02 5.85 -6.81
CA LEU A 46 2.59 6.15 -6.78
C LEU A 46 1.78 5.11 -7.56
N THR A 47 2.29 4.63 -8.69
CA THR A 47 1.58 3.64 -9.51
C THR A 47 1.38 2.33 -8.73
N ALA A 48 2.43 1.79 -8.12
CA ALA A 48 2.30 0.58 -7.30
C ALA A 48 1.38 0.80 -6.08
N SER A 49 1.44 1.99 -5.47
CA SER A 49 0.54 2.34 -4.36
C SER A 49 -0.93 2.32 -4.77
N ALA A 50 -1.25 2.87 -5.95
CA ALA A 50 -2.60 2.88 -6.50
C ALA A 50 -3.10 1.47 -6.83
N GLU A 51 -2.26 0.64 -7.46
CA GLU A 51 -2.59 -0.77 -7.75
C GLU A 51 -2.91 -1.55 -6.48
N LEU A 52 -2.13 -1.36 -5.42
CA LEU A 52 -2.37 -1.99 -4.12
C LEU A 52 -3.65 -1.51 -3.44
N ILE A 53 -4.04 -0.24 -3.60
CA ILE A 53 -5.32 0.28 -3.05
C ILE A 53 -6.50 -0.36 -3.79
N GLU A 54 -6.44 -0.48 -5.11
CA GLU A 54 -7.48 -1.14 -5.90
C GLU A 54 -7.59 -2.64 -5.58
N GLU A 55 -6.46 -3.34 -5.47
CA GLU A 55 -6.42 -4.75 -5.07
C GLU A 55 -7.02 -4.94 -3.67
N MET A 56 -6.62 -4.10 -2.70
CA MET A 56 -7.15 -4.09 -1.34
C MET A 56 -8.68 -3.97 -1.33
N LYS A 57 -9.25 -3.08 -2.14
CA LYS A 57 -10.70 -2.90 -2.28
C LYS A 57 -11.37 -4.12 -2.92
N SER A 58 -10.76 -4.70 -3.94
CA SER A 58 -11.26 -5.92 -4.57
C SER A 58 -11.33 -7.11 -3.59
N CYS A 59 -10.44 -7.13 -2.59
CA CYS A 59 -10.45 -8.10 -1.50
C CYS A 59 -11.42 -7.75 -0.36
N GLY A 60 -12.15 -6.63 -0.44
CA GLY A 60 -13.10 -6.20 0.58
C GLY A 60 -12.46 -5.54 1.81
N PHE A 61 -11.20 -5.10 1.70
CA PHE A 61 -10.50 -4.39 2.77
C PHE A 61 -10.54 -2.87 2.54
N SER A 62 -10.23 -2.10 3.59
CA SER A 62 -10.19 -0.64 3.54
C SER A 62 -8.94 -0.09 4.21
N ALA A 63 -8.40 1.00 3.66
CA ALA A 63 -7.23 1.65 4.21
C ALA A 63 -7.44 2.08 5.67
N ASP A 64 -6.41 1.87 6.50
CA ASP A 64 -6.42 2.30 7.89
C ASP A 64 -6.25 3.82 8.02
N ALA A 65 -6.55 4.36 9.19
CA ALA A 65 -6.44 5.79 9.45
C ALA A 65 -5.03 6.36 9.22
N SER A 66 -3.97 5.54 9.39
CA SER A 66 -2.59 5.97 9.14
C SER A 66 -2.30 6.09 7.64
N THR A 67 -2.82 5.17 6.83
CA THR A 67 -2.71 5.20 5.38
C THR A 67 -3.50 6.37 4.80
N VAL A 68 -4.75 6.57 5.26
CA VAL A 68 -5.58 7.72 4.86
C VAL A 68 -4.90 9.04 5.22
N LYS A 69 -4.37 9.16 6.44
CA LYS A 69 -3.63 10.36 6.86
C LYS A 69 -2.44 10.65 5.95
N MET A 70 -1.65 9.63 5.60
CA MET A 70 -0.49 9.80 4.73
C MET A 70 -0.88 10.30 3.33
N VAL A 71 -1.94 9.75 2.75
CA VAL A 71 -2.47 10.23 1.46
C VAL A 71 -2.91 11.69 1.58
N MET A 72 -3.63 12.06 2.64
CA MET A 72 -4.04 13.46 2.89
C MET A 72 -2.87 14.43 3.05
N ASP A 73 -1.83 14.02 3.78
CA ASP A 73 -0.62 14.82 3.96
C ASP A 73 0.08 15.05 2.60
N MET A 74 0.24 14.00 1.79
CA MET A 74 0.87 14.08 0.47
C MET A 74 0.06 14.90 -0.54
N LEU A 75 -1.27 14.81 -0.50
CA LEU A 75 -2.16 15.67 -1.30
C LEU A 75 -2.01 17.14 -0.93
N SER A 76 -1.93 17.44 0.36
CA SER A 76 -1.75 18.80 0.86
C SER A 76 -0.41 19.40 0.44
N SER A 77 0.62 18.56 0.31
CA SER A 77 1.93 18.95 -0.22
C SER A 77 2.03 19.02 -1.74
N GLY A 78 1.01 18.54 -2.48
CA GLY A 78 0.99 18.51 -3.95
C GLY A 78 1.76 17.34 -4.57
N GLU A 79 2.16 16.34 -3.78
CA GLU A 79 2.86 15.14 -4.25
C GLU A 79 1.90 14.09 -4.85
N LEU A 80 0.60 14.18 -4.53
CA LEU A 80 -0.46 13.30 -5.02
C LEU A 80 -1.55 14.06 -5.76
N ASP A 81 -2.22 13.38 -6.68
CA ASP A 81 -3.45 13.85 -7.33
C ASP A 81 -4.70 13.37 -6.56
N LYS A 82 -5.80 14.12 -6.68
CA LYS A 82 -7.09 13.81 -6.01
C LYS A 82 -7.66 12.43 -6.36
N SER A 83 -7.23 11.81 -7.46
CA SER A 83 -7.53 10.41 -7.79
C SER A 83 -7.26 9.45 -6.62
N PHE A 84 -6.21 9.66 -5.84
CA PHE A 84 -5.93 8.84 -4.66
C PHE A 84 -7.02 8.91 -3.59
N LEU A 85 -7.73 10.03 -3.43
CA LEU A 85 -8.86 10.09 -2.50
C LEU A 85 -10.03 9.24 -2.98
N ASN A 86 -10.30 9.26 -4.29
CA ASN A 86 -11.38 8.46 -4.87
C ASN A 86 -11.09 6.96 -4.73
N MET A 87 -9.81 6.57 -4.72
CA MET A 87 -9.39 5.21 -4.46
C MET A 87 -9.62 4.77 -3.01
N LEU A 88 -9.65 5.70 -2.05
CA LEU A 88 -9.89 5.41 -0.63
C LEU A 88 -11.39 5.41 -0.23
N SER A 89 -12.27 5.82 -1.14
CA SER A 89 -13.73 5.82 -0.94
C SER A 89 -14.36 4.46 -1.26
#